data_AF-A0A949H0A0-F1
#
_entry.id   AF-A0A949H0A0-F1
#
_cell.length_a   1.000
_cell.length_b   1.000
_cell.length_c   1.000
_cell.angle_alpha   90.00
_cell.angle_beta   90.00
_cell.angle_gamma   90.00
#
_symmetry.space_group_name_H-M   'P 1'
#
loop_
_entity.id
_entity.type
_entity.pdbx_description
1 polymer ?
#
loop_
_entity_poly.entity_id
_entity_poly.type
_entity_poly.pdbx_seq_one_letter_code
_entity_poly.pdbx_strand_id
1 'polypeptide(L)'
;MRLTAAFVLTVTFLASPAAFADPEGQGEGLFQARCNMCHGTGMGGAPLMEKLSTLSADAIVEKLTTGTMAPMAAGLSDSDKKEIAVFIGKKS
;
A
#
# COMPACT_ATOMS: atom_id res chain seq x y z
N MET A 1 -26.33 53.16 -22.42
CA MET A 1 -26.85 53.16 -21.03
C MET A 1 -26.84 51.72 -20.53
N ARG A 2 -26.00 51.45 -19.51
CA ARG A 2 -25.98 50.27 -18.59
C ARG A 2 -25.58 48.92 -19.22
N LEU A 3 -24.30 48.56 -19.14
CA LEU A 3 -23.66 47.76 -18.07
C LEU A 3 -24.17 46.31 -18.02
N THR A 4 -23.53 45.42 -18.77
CA THR A 4 -23.53 43.98 -18.47
C THR A 4 -22.17 43.62 -17.86
N ALA A 5 -22.23 43.32 -16.57
CA ALA A 5 -21.13 43.09 -15.67
C ALA A 5 -20.27 41.89 -16.08
N ALA A 6 -18.96 42.08 -16.00
CA ALA A 6 -17.94 41.04 -16.06
C ALA A 6 -18.14 40.07 -14.89
N PHE A 7 -18.52 38.84 -15.18
CA PHE A 7 -18.57 37.76 -14.19
C PHE A 7 -17.20 37.07 -14.19
N VAL A 8 -16.27 37.61 -13.41
CA VAL A 8 -14.99 36.97 -13.11
C VAL A 8 -15.27 35.81 -12.17
N LEU A 9 -15.43 34.62 -12.73
CA LEU A 9 -15.66 33.39 -11.96
C LEU A 9 -14.29 32.90 -11.45
N THR A 10 -13.98 33.30 -10.23
CA THR A 10 -12.79 32.93 -9.47
C THR A 10 -12.66 31.40 -9.37
N VAL A 11 -11.52 30.89 -9.80
CA VAL A 11 -11.10 29.49 -9.63
C VAL A 11 -10.88 29.22 -8.14
N THR A 12 -11.81 28.51 -7.50
CA THR A 12 -11.58 27.92 -6.18
C THR A 12 -10.82 26.62 -6.36
N PHE A 13 -9.52 26.68 -6.06
CA PHE A 13 -8.63 25.54 -5.99
C PHE A 13 -9.06 24.68 -4.78
N LEU A 14 -9.76 23.56 -5.02
CA LEU A 14 -9.99 22.55 -3.98
C LEU A 14 -8.65 21.85 -3.71
N ALA A 15 -7.94 22.28 -2.67
CA ALA A 15 -6.85 21.51 -2.10
C ALA A 15 -7.43 20.23 -1.48
N SER A 16 -7.23 19.08 -2.14
CA SER A 16 -7.49 17.78 -1.56
C SER A 16 -6.60 17.57 -0.34
N PRO A 17 -7.13 17.16 0.82
CA PRO A 17 -6.27 16.69 1.91
C PRO A 17 -5.63 15.38 1.45
N ALA A 18 -4.34 15.42 1.13
CA ALA A 18 -3.53 14.22 1.13
C ALA A 18 -3.61 13.66 2.56
N ALA A 19 -4.30 12.54 2.72
CA ALA A 19 -4.33 11.83 3.99
C ALA A 19 -2.89 11.46 4.34
N PHE A 20 -2.34 12.13 5.35
CA PHE A 20 -1.09 11.75 5.98
C PHE A 20 -1.34 10.44 6.73
N ALA A 21 -1.21 9.32 6.04
CA ALA A 21 -1.08 8.03 6.68
C ALA A 21 0.31 7.98 7.32
N ASP A 22 0.34 7.84 8.65
CA ASP A 22 1.56 7.68 9.42
C ASP A 22 2.37 6.49 8.86
N PRO A 23 3.65 6.67 8.48
CA PRO A 23 4.46 5.59 7.90
C PRO A 23 4.63 4.40 8.86
N GLU A 24 4.47 4.60 10.18
CA GLU A 24 4.62 3.53 11.17
C GLU A 24 3.49 2.50 11.18
N GLY A 25 2.36 2.74 10.52
CA GLY A 25 1.22 1.80 10.45
C GLY A 25 0.83 1.37 9.04
N GLN A 26 1.40 1.99 8.01
CA GLN A 26 0.94 1.84 6.63
C GLN A 26 1.22 0.43 6.08
N GLY A 27 2.40 -0.15 6.37
CA GLY A 27 2.72 -1.53 6.01
C GLY A 27 1.83 -2.58 6.67
N GLU A 28 1.48 -2.39 7.96
CA GLU A 28 0.54 -3.28 8.66
C GLU A 28 -0.87 -3.19 8.05
N GLY A 29 -1.36 -1.97 7.85
CA GLY A 29 -2.68 -1.74 7.25
C GLY A 29 -2.79 -2.36 5.85
N LEU A 30 -1.76 -2.19 5.02
CA LEU A 30 -1.69 -2.81 3.70
C LEU A 30 -1.67 -4.34 3.77
N PHE A 31 -0.88 -4.92 4.69
CA PHE A 31 -0.85 -6.37 4.89
C PHE A 31 -2.23 -6.90 5.32
N GLN A 32 -2.88 -6.26 6.28
CA GLN A 32 -4.20 -6.65 6.76
C GLN A 32 -5.25 -6.58 5.64
N ALA A 33 -5.22 -5.52 4.85
CA ALA A 33 -6.18 -5.31 3.77
C ALA A 33 -5.99 -6.26 2.57
N ARG A 34 -4.74 -6.67 2.27
CA ARG A 34 -4.41 -7.30 0.98
C ARG A 34 -3.79 -8.69 1.08
N CYS A 35 -3.08 -8.98 2.16
CA CYS A 35 -2.24 -10.17 2.30
C CYS A 35 -2.79 -11.17 3.32
N ASN A 36 -3.40 -10.66 4.40
CA ASN A 36 -3.78 -11.44 5.58
C ASN A 36 -4.80 -12.55 5.28
N MET A 37 -5.68 -12.37 4.28
CA MET A 37 -6.65 -13.38 3.89
C MET A 37 -5.99 -14.75 3.61
N CYS A 38 -4.84 -14.74 2.93
CA CYS A 38 -4.10 -15.96 2.60
C CYS A 38 -2.98 -16.23 3.60
N HIS A 39 -2.15 -15.23 3.93
CA HIS A 39 -0.96 -15.43 4.76
C HIS A 39 -1.24 -15.48 6.27
N GLY A 40 -2.40 -15.01 6.72
CA GLY A 40 -2.83 -15.14 8.12
C GLY A 40 -3.45 -16.49 8.45
N THR A 41 -3.96 -17.21 7.45
CA THR A 41 -4.68 -18.48 7.63
C THR A 41 -4.01 -19.67 6.97
N GLY A 42 -3.07 -19.43 6.05
CA GLY A 42 -2.45 -20.46 5.21
C GLY A 42 -3.35 -20.93 4.06
N MET A 43 -4.38 -20.16 3.74
CA MET A 43 -5.34 -20.51 2.68
C MET A 43 -4.62 -20.76 1.35
N GLY A 44 -5.02 -21.82 0.65
CA GLY A 44 -4.42 -22.21 -0.63
C GLY A 44 -2.96 -22.67 -0.54
N GLY A 45 -2.48 -23.02 0.67
CA GLY A 45 -1.09 -23.41 0.88
C GLY A 45 -0.12 -22.24 0.96
N ALA A 46 -0.63 -21.02 1.18
CA ALA A 46 0.20 -19.84 1.40
C ALA A 46 1.06 -20.02 2.67
N PRO A 47 2.36 -19.66 2.64
CA PRO A 47 3.18 -19.66 3.86
C PRO A 47 2.59 -18.70 4.89
N LEU A 48 2.51 -19.14 6.14
CA LEU A 48 2.07 -18.29 7.24
C LEU A 48 3.07 -17.17 7.51
N MET A 49 2.60 -16.15 8.21
CA MET A 49 3.38 -14.97 8.54
C MET A 49 4.68 -15.29 9.28
N GLU A 50 4.70 -16.32 10.13
CA GLU A 50 5.91 -16.78 10.85
C GLU A 50 6.96 -17.37 9.92
N LYS A 51 6.56 -17.86 8.75
CA LYS A 51 7.48 -18.28 7.68
C LYS A 51 7.93 -17.12 6.81
N LEU A 52 7.09 -16.11 6.63
CA LEU A 52 7.45 -14.94 5.85
C LEU A 52 8.46 -14.05 6.60
N SER A 53 8.34 -13.94 7.92
CA SER A 53 9.24 -13.12 8.75
C SER A 53 10.68 -13.64 8.77
N THR A 54 10.94 -14.88 8.37
CA THR A 54 12.31 -15.40 8.22
C THR A 54 13.02 -14.89 6.97
N LEU A 55 12.30 -14.27 6.04
CA LEU A 55 12.86 -13.67 4.83
C LEU A 55 13.34 -12.24 5.12
N SER A 56 14.37 -11.79 4.39
CA SER A 56 14.74 -10.37 4.40
C SER A 56 13.66 -9.53 3.73
N ALA A 57 13.56 -8.26 4.11
CA ALA A 57 12.64 -7.31 3.46
C ALA A 57 12.88 -7.24 1.93
N ASP A 58 14.14 -7.25 1.49
CA ASP A 58 14.48 -7.24 0.06
C ASP A 58 13.98 -8.50 -0.66
N ALA A 59 14.13 -9.68 -0.03
CA ALA A 59 13.62 -10.93 -0.60
C ALA A 59 12.09 -10.91 -0.71
N ILE A 60 11.40 -10.31 0.26
CA ILE A 60 9.94 -10.14 0.21
C ILE A 60 9.57 -9.20 -0.94
N VAL A 61 10.23 -8.04 -1.09
CA VAL A 61 10.00 -7.11 -2.20
C VAL A 61 10.22 -7.79 -3.56
N GLU A 62 11.25 -8.62 -3.69
CA GLU A 62 11.48 -9.42 -4.91
C GLU A 62 10.28 -10.33 -5.21
N LYS A 63 9.78 -11.07 -4.21
CA LYS A 63 8.59 -11.94 -4.41
C LYS A 63 7.34 -11.16 -4.79
N LEU A 64 7.17 -9.94 -4.27
CA LEU A 64 6.05 -9.04 -4.60
C LEU A 64 6.21 -8.36 -5.98
N THR A 65 7.42 -8.30 -6.53
CA THR A 65 7.68 -7.54 -7.77
C THR A 65 7.80 -8.45 -8.98
N THR A 66 8.60 -9.50 -8.89
CA THR A 66 8.91 -10.40 -10.02
C THR A 66 8.69 -11.87 -9.68
N GLY A 67 8.51 -12.21 -8.40
CA GLY A 67 8.33 -13.58 -7.97
C GLY A 67 6.88 -14.05 -7.95
N THR A 68 6.65 -15.11 -7.18
CA THR A 68 5.37 -15.84 -7.13
C THR A 68 4.19 -15.00 -6.63
N MET A 69 4.45 -13.91 -5.89
CA MET A 69 3.42 -13.02 -5.37
C MET A 69 3.18 -11.77 -6.23
N ALA A 70 3.89 -11.59 -7.34
CA ALA A 70 3.69 -10.46 -8.24
C ALA A 70 2.23 -10.31 -8.72
N PRO A 71 1.46 -11.37 -9.06
CA PRO A 71 0.06 -11.22 -9.44
C PRO A 71 -0.83 -10.70 -8.31
N MET A 72 -0.54 -11.08 -7.06
CA MET A 72 -1.33 -10.65 -5.89
C MET A 72 -0.98 -9.23 -5.44
N ALA A 73 0.27 -8.83 -5.68
CA ALA A 73 0.79 -7.49 -5.45
C ALA A 73 0.53 -6.52 -6.63
N ALA A 74 -0.18 -6.96 -7.68
CA ALA A 74 -0.53 -6.11 -8.79
C ALA A 74 -1.30 -4.87 -8.32
N GLY A 75 -0.91 -3.69 -8.82
CA GLY A 75 -1.49 -2.40 -8.45
C GLY A 75 -0.91 -1.76 -7.18
N LEU A 76 -0.04 -2.45 -6.43
CA LEU A 76 0.73 -1.83 -5.36
C LEU A 76 1.88 -1.00 -5.93
N SER A 77 2.12 0.17 -5.33
CA SER A 77 3.32 0.93 -5.63
C SER A 77 4.56 0.25 -5.06
N ASP A 78 5.74 0.64 -5.54
CA ASP A 78 6.99 0.11 -4.99
C ASP A 78 7.23 0.58 -3.55
N SER A 79 6.64 1.70 -3.14
CA SER A 79 6.65 2.14 -1.73
C SER A 79 5.81 1.18 -0.88
N ASP A 80 4.58 0.88 -1.30
CA ASP A 80 3.67 -0.01 -0.57
C ASP A 80 4.30 -1.39 -0.37
N LYS A 81 4.93 -1.94 -1.43
CA LYS A 81 5.63 -3.24 -1.34
C LYS A 81 6.75 -3.23 -0.31
N LYS A 82 7.52 -2.14 -0.24
CA LYS A 82 8.60 -1.97 0.75
C LYS A 82 8.05 -1.88 2.15
N GLU A 83 6.98 -1.11 2.37
CA GLU A 83 6.38 -0.99 3.69
C GLU A 83 5.77 -2.30 4.19
N ILE A 84 5.09 -3.03 3.31
CA ILE A 84 4.62 -4.39 3.59
C ILE A 84 5.80 -5.30 3.97
N ALA A 85 6.89 -5.26 3.21
CA ALA A 85 8.07 -6.08 3.46
C ALA A 85 8.76 -5.74 4.79
N VAL A 86 8.88 -4.46 5.13
CA VAL A 86 9.40 -4.00 6.41
C VAL A 86 8.51 -4.47 7.56
N PHE A 87 7.19 -4.35 7.41
CA PHE A 87 6.23 -4.85 8.41
C PHE A 87 6.39 -6.36 8.64
N ILE A 88 6.46 -7.14 7.56
CA ILE A 88 6.65 -8.60 7.64
C ILE A 88 7.97 -8.96 8.34
N GLY A 89 9.08 -8.33 7.94
CA GLY A 89 10.39 -8.61 8.52
C GLY A 89 10.55 -8.20 9.98
N LYS A 90 9.83 -7.15 10.43
CA LYS A 90 9.84 -6.70 11.83
C LYS A 90 9.11 -7.65 12.79
N LYS A 91 8.21 -8.51 12.32
CA LYS A 91 7.43 -9.44 13.16
C LYS A 91 8.20 -10.73 13.50
N SER A 92 9.53 -10.69 13.46
CA SER A 92 10.43 -11.80 13.79
C SER A 92 10.66 -11.92 15.29
#